data_AF-W1XHD8-F1
#
_entry.id   AF-W1XHD8-F1
#
_cell.length_a   1.000
_cell.length_b   1.000
_cell.length_c   1.000
_cell.angle_alpha   90.00
_cell.angle_beta   90.00
_cell.angle_gamma   90.00
#
_symmetry.space_group_name_H-M   'P 1'
#
loop_
_entity.id
_entity.type
_entity.pdbx_description
1 polymer ?
#
loop_
_entity_poly.entity_id
_entity_poly.type
_entity_poly.pdbx_seq_one_letter_code
_entity_poly.pdbx_strand_id
1 'polypeptide(L)' 'EKVYGKGKDADKVVKVRVSDSVVYMTADEEEGMTIAQANSPLDAEGYFTTEHVACRRGHDVLEVTPDKVDYMDV' A
#
# COMPACT_ATOMS: atom_id res chain seq x y z
N GLU A 1 3.63 -5.83 4.94
CA GLU A 1 4.99 -6.42 4.92
C GLU A 1 5.64 -6.25 3.55
N LYS A 2 6.92 -5.85 3.46
CA LYS A 2 7.62 -5.65 2.17
C LYS A 2 8.56 -6.83 1.89
N VAL A 3 8.49 -7.37 0.69
CA VAL A 3 9.39 -8.43 0.20
C VAL A 3 10.40 -7.79 -0.75
N TYR A 4 11.69 -8.04 -0.51
CA TYR A 4 12.78 -7.53 -1.33
C TYR A 4 13.25 -8.55 -2.37
N GLY A 5 13.75 -8.05 -3.49
CA GLY A 5 14.31 -8.88 -4.56
C GLY A 5 15.60 -9.60 -4.14
N LYS A 6 16.16 -10.38 -5.06
CA LYS A 6 17.45 -11.07 -4.87
C LYS A 6 18.44 -10.66 -5.96
N GLY A 7 19.73 -10.77 -5.67
CA GLY A 7 20.81 -10.47 -6.62
C GLY A 7 20.88 -8.98 -6.96
N LYS A 8 20.74 -8.64 -8.25
CA LYS A 8 20.84 -7.25 -8.74
C LYS A 8 19.71 -6.33 -8.30
N ASP A 9 18.62 -6.89 -7.76
CA ASP A 9 17.42 -6.16 -7.32
C ASP A 9 17.23 -6.29 -5.79
N ALA A 10 18.29 -6.58 -5.03
CA ALA A 10 18.23 -6.80 -3.59
C ALA A 10 17.79 -5.56 -2.78
N ASP A 11 17.99 -4.37 -3.33
CA ASP A 11 17.57 -3.08 -2.78
C ASP A 11 16.12 -2.70 -3.16
N LYS A 12 15.47 -3.46 -4.04
CA LYS A 12 14.13 -3.16 -4.54
C LYS A 12 13.06 -3.99 -3.85
N VAL A 13 11.95 -3.34 -3.52
CA VAL A 13 10.73 -3.99 -3.07
C VAL A 13 10.04 -4.61 -4.29
N VAL A 14 9.81 -5.92 -4.24
CA VAL A 14 9.17 -6.68 -5.33
C VAL A 14 7.72 -7.01 -5.05
N LYS A 15 7.33 -7.10 -3.78
CA LYS A 15 5.93 -7.34 -3.36
C LYS A 15 5.65 -6.66 -2.03
N VAL A 16 4.41 -6.22 -1.84
CA VAL A 16 3.91 -5.64 -0.59
C VAL A 16 2.62 -6.32 -0.18
N ARG A 17 2.61 -6.84 1.05
CA ARG A 17 1.48 -7.56 1.65
C ARG A 17 0.70 -6.63 2.58
N VAL A 18 -0.62 -6.59 2.42
CA VAL A 18 -1.56 -5.95 3.36
C VAL A 18 -1.71 -6.85 4.59
N SER A 19 -1.70 -6.26 5.79
CA SER A 19 -1.87 -7.00 7.05
C SER A 19 -3.32 -6.95 7.52
N ASP A 20 -3.76 -7.98 8.26
CA ASP A 20 -5.08 -8.01 8.92
C ASP A 20 -5.17 -7.09 10.16
N SER A 21 -4.10 -6.38 10.50
CA SER A 21 -4.08 -5.43 11.61
C SER A 21 -4.81 -4.15 11.24
N VAL A 22 -5.91 -3.86 11.95
CA VAL A 22 -6.68 -2.62 11.77
C VAL A 22 -6.21 -1.57 12.78
N VAL A 23 -5.98 -0.36 12.29
CA VAL A 23 -5.63 0.82 13.11
C VAL A 23 -6.70 1.87 12.88
N TYR A 24 -7.30 2.37 13.96
CA TYR A 24 -8.21 3.50 13.89
C TYR A 24 -7.40 4.79 13.93
N MET A 25 -7.68 5.69 13.00
CA MET A 25 -6.99 6.95 12.84
C MET A 25 -8.01 8.06 12.58
N THR A 26 -7.71 9.25 13.09
CA THR A 26 -8.46 10.48 12.84
C THR A 26 -8.04 11.08 11.50
N ALA A 27 -8.86 12.00 10.97
CA ALA A 27 -8.59 12.67 9.70
C ALA A 27 -7.22 13.39 9.69
N ASP A 28 -6.84 14.00 10.81
CA ASP A 28 -5.56 14.69 10.96
C ASP A 28 -4.37 13.71 11.00
N GLU A 29 -4.56 12.51 11.54
CA GLU A 29 -3.53 11.47 11.59
C GLU A 29 -3.26 10.86 10.20
N GLU A 30 -4.30 10.69 9.38
CA GLU A 30 -4.17 10.11 8.04
C GLU A 30 -3.72 11.10 6.95
N GLU A 31 -3.80 12.41 7.19
CA GLU A 31 -3.52 13.46 6.18
C GLU A 31 -2.13 13.29 5.50
N GLY A 32 -1.14 12.88 6.29
CA GLY A 32 0.23 12.65 5.82
C GLY A 32 0.48 11.29 5.16
N MET A 33 -0.48 10.35 5.22
CA MET A 33 -0.33 8.95 4.86
C MET A 33 -0.89 8.64 3.47
N THR A 34 -0.33 7.64 2.82
CA THR A 34 -0.82 7.14 1.53
C THR A 34 -1.74 5.95 1.76
N ILE A 35 -3.04 6.15 1.56
CA ILE A 35 -4.07 5.15 1.85
C ILE A 35 -4.60 4.56 0.54
N ALA A 36 -4.38 3.27 0.34
CA ALA A 36 -4.94 2.52 -0.78
C ALA A 36 -6.45 2.34 -0.61
N GLN A 37 -7.16 2.36 -1.75
CA GLN A 37 -8.60 2.12 -1.75
C GLN A 37 -8.92 0.66 -1.41
N ALA A 38 -10.03 0.43 -0.70
CA ALA A 38 -10.49 -0.91 -0.31
C ALA A 38 -10.75 -1.87 -1.49
N ASN A 39 -10.99 -1.34 -2.69
CA ASN A 39 -11.21 -2.12 -3.91
C ASN A 39 -9.91 -2.47 -4.67
N SER A 40 -8.75 -2.09 -4.14
CA SER A 40 -7.45 -2.36 -4.78
C SER A 40 -7.25 -3.87 -4.94
N PRO A 41 -6.87 -4.38 -6.13
CA PRO A 41 -6.72 -5.80 -6.37
C PRO A 41 -5.62 -6.45 -5.52
N LEU A 42 -6.00 -7.45 -4.72
CA LEU A 42 -5.08 -8.28 -3.92
C LEU A 42 -5.16 -9.75 -4.35
N ASP A 43 -4.06 -10.49 -4.19
CA ASP A 43 -4.06 -11.95 -4.31
C ASP A 43 -4.54 -12.64 -3.02
N ALA A 44 -4.62 -13.98 -3.04
CA ALA A 44 -5.08 -14.78 -1.91
C ALA A 44 -4.17 -14.70 -0.67
N GLU A 45 -2.93 -14.23 -0.83
CA GLU A 45 -1.99 -14.03 0.26
C GLU A 45 -2.00 -12.57 0.78
N GLY A 46 -2.75 -11.67 0.12
CA GLY A 46 -2.89 -10.26 0.49
C GLY A 46 -1.85 -9.35 -0.15
N TYR A 47 -1.21 -9.75 -1.25
CA TYR A 47 -0.30 -8.88 -2.01
C TYR A 47 -1.04 -8.10 -3.10
N PHE A 48 -0.66 -6.84 -3.31
CA PHE A 48 -1.12 -6.08 -4.47
C PHE A 48 -0.73 -6.77 -5.78
N THR A 49 -1.70 -6.95 -6.68
CA THR A 49 -1.48 -7.61 -7.97
C THR A 49 -1.19 -6.64 -9.12
N THR A 50 -1.27 -5.33 -8.85
CA THR A 50 -1.03 -4.27 -9.82
C THR A 50 0.29 -3.55 -9.53
N GLU A 51 0.95 -3.03 -10.58
CA GLU A 51 2.16 -2.21 -10.42
C GLU A 51 1.88 -0.83 -9.82
N HIS A 52 0.63 -0.38 -9.97
CA HIS A 52 0.15 0.92 -9.56
C HIS A 52 -1.18 0.76 -8.81
N VAL A 53 -1.30 1.46 -7.68
CA VAL A 53 -2.43 1.39 -6.76
C VAL A 53 -3.02 2.79 -6.61
N ALA A 54 -4.33 2.89 -6.84
CA ALA A 54 -5.06 4.13 -6.61
C ALA A 54 -5.14 4.38 -5.10
N CYS A 55 -4.64 5.52 -4.68
CA CYS A 55 -4.54 5.92 -3.28
C CYS A 55 -5.09 7.33 -3.08
N ARG A 56 -5.44 7.64 -1.83
CA ARG A 56 -5.68 9.00 -1.37
C ARG A 56 -4.57 9.43 -0.41
N ARG A 57 -4.29 10.72 -0.38
CA ARG A 57 -3.44 11.37 0.62
C ARG A 57 -4.04 12.72 0.97
N GLY A 58 -4.64 12.83 2.15
CA GLY A 58 -5.51 13.95 2.49
C GLY A 58 -6.62 14.11 1.44
N HIS A 59 -6.62 15.25 0.75
CA HIS A 59 -7.62 15.59 -0.27
C HIS A 59 -7.22 15.16 -1.69
N ASP A 60 -5.98 14.72 -1.89
CA ASP A 60 -5.46 14.35 -3.21
C ASP A 60 -5.70 12.88 -3.51
N VAL A 61 -6.00 12.59 -4.78
CA VAL A 61 -6.03 11.23 -5.32
C VAL A 61 -4.82 11.05 -6.21
N LEU A 62 -4.03 10.01 -5.94
CA LEU A 62 -2.79 9.72 -6.64
C LEU A 62 -2.67 8.23 -6.92
N GLU A 63 -1.85 7.92 -7.91
CA GLU A 63 -1.51 6.54 -8.25
C GLU A 63 -0.03 6.30 -7.91
N VAL A 64 0.23 5.31 -7.06
CA VAL A 64 1.57 5.02 -6.54
C VAL A 64 1.91 3.55 -6.67
N THR A 65 3.20 3.24 -6.60
CA THR A 65 3.67 1.86 -6.50
C THR A 65 3.34 1.27 -5.11
N PRO A 66 3.07 -0.04 -4.99
CA PRO A 66 2.69 -0.68 -3.72
C PRO A 66 3.64 -0.42 -2.54
N ASP A 67 4.94 -0.19 -2.80
CA ASP A 67 5.94 0.11 -1.78
C ASP A 67 5.78 1.49 -1.13
N LYS A 68 4.98 2.37 -1.70
CA LYS A 68 4.65 3.69 -1.16
C LYS A 68 3.31 3.74 -0.42
N VAL A 69 2.56 2.64 -0.42
CA VAL A 69 1.29 2.53 0.32
C VAL A 69 1.61 2.32 1.80
N ASP A 70 1.00 3.14 2.66
CA ASP A 70 1.16 3.06 4.11
C ASP A 70 0.03 2.22 4.74
N TYR A 71 -1.23 2.48 4.34
CA TYR A 71 -2.43 1.82 4.85
C TYR A 71 -3.42 1.53 3.71
N MET A 72 -4.48 0.80 4.02
CA MET A 72 -5.58 0.50 3.10
C MET A 72 -6.90 0.68 3.86
N ASP A 73 -7.90 1.25 3.19
CA ASP A 73 -9.26 1.35 3.74
C ASP A 73 -9.85 -0.06 4.00
N VAL A 74 -10.62 -0.19 5.09
CA VAL A 74 -11.34 -1.42 5.52
C VAL A 74 -12.82 -1.38 5.16
#